data_AF-A0A2T7NNZ6-F1
#
_entry.id   AF-A0A2T7NNZ6-F1
#
_cell.length_a   1.000
_cell.length_b   1.000
_cell.length_c   1.000
_cell.angle_alpha   90.00
_cell.angle_beta   90.00
_cell.angle_gamma   90.00
#
_symmetry.space_group_name_H-M   'P 1'
#
loop_
_entity.id
_entity.type
_entity.pdbx_description
1 polymer ?
#
loop_
_entity_poly.entity_id
_entity_poly.type
_entity_poly.pdbx_seq_one_letter_code
_entity_poly.pdbx_strand_id
1 'polypeptide(L)'
;MYTPECQEQTVGFKGPVFKKFETEEMAWDFVNNITSGSKDQEKDKLKRSKSDETPTGSGEPPLKKSKSAGSTAETDGAFTGTPFLDKEGTPVYTDGASFRNGQAGAVAGIGVFWGEDNPNNVSKPLEGRQTNNRAEIHAAVVAVEQAKKIGIKNLILHTDSNFLINGITSWIKGWKKRGWKLSSGGPVVNREDFEELDKSLEGMNVKWKSEYWDCVVDADGDDDVDGDCAADDKGTVSHDHKMAQQQTAVFLIVALYCIVTASQTVPVVLWHGMGDSCCNPLSMGSIKDLIEKQIPGVYVHSLEIGSSIVEDMENGFLMNVNDQVDVVCKQLNNDTKLASGYNSVGFSQGGQFLRAVAQRCPSPPMFNLISVGGQHQGVYGFPRCPGDNITLCNFVREMLNYGAYTSVYVFVSLVQAEYWHDPLNEEEYVQKSIFLADINQEKVVNPSYRENLLKLKNLALVMFLQDTMVDPKESEWFGFYVPGQAKEIMPLTQTKLWLEDRLGLQKLNDTGRLHFLSSDSDHLRFTDTWFIDNVINKFLK
;
A
#
# COMPACT_ATOMS: atom_id res chain seq x y z
N MET A 1 -47.66 -8.65 -23.22
CA MET A 1 -46.77 -9.78 -23.53
C MET A 1 -45.35 -9.30 -23.30
N TYR A 2 -44.60 -10.01 -22.46
CA TYR A 2 -43.20 -9.71 -22.14
C TYR A 2 -42.32 -9.99 -23.36
N THR A 3 -41.34 -9.12 -23.64
CA THR A 3 -40.28 -9.47 -24.58
C THR A 3 -39.30 -10.43 -23.89
N PRO A 4 -38.76 -11.44 -24.59
CA PRO A 4 -37.83 -12.40 -24.01
C PRO A 4 -36.61 -11.73 -23.35
N GLU A 5 -36.11 -10.61 -23.90
CA GLU A 5 -34.95 -9.90 -23.34
C GLU A 5 -35.23 -9.26 -21.97
N CYS A 6 -36.48 -8.84 -21.72
CA CYS A 6 -36.85 -8.19 -20.45
C CYS A 6 -37.11 -9.22 -19.33
N GLN A 7 -37.50 -10.43 -19.71
CA GLN A 7 -37.71 -11.54 -18.79
C GLN A 7 -36.38 -12.10 -18.26
N GLU A 8 -35.32 -12.06 -19.07
CA GLU A 8 -33.97 -12.49 -18.69
C GLU A 8 -33.35 -11.57 -17.63
N GLN A 9 -33.71 -10.28 -17.63
CA GLN A 9 -33.18 -9.28 -16.69
C GLN A 9 -33.93 -9.20 -15.35
N THR A 10 -35.03 -9.94 -15.18
CA THR A 10 -35.89 -9.83 -13.99
C THR A 10 -36.04 -11.13 -13.20
N VAL A 11 -35.60 -12.26 -13.76
CA VAL A 11 -35.55 -13.54 -13.05
C VAL A 11 -34.45 -13.50 -11.99
N GLY A 12 -34.83 -13.66 -10.71
CA GLY A 12 -33.90 -13.72 -9.58
C GLY A 12 -34.01 -12.55 -8.59
N PHE A 13 -34.71 -11.47 -8.95
CA PHE A 13 -34.90 -10.30 -8.08
C PHE A 13 -36.26 -10.36 -7.34
N LYS A 14 -36.28 -10.08 -6.04
CA LYS A 14 -37.51 -10.10 -5.22
C LYS A 14 -38.19 -8.73 -5.28
N GLY A 15 -39.40 -8.66 -5.84
CA GLY A 15 -40.25 -7.46 -5.89
C GLY A 15 -40.19 -6.57 -7.15
N PRO A 16 -40.02 -7.09 -8.39
CA PRO A 16 -40.03 -6.23 -9.57
C PRO A 16 -41.43 -5.64 -9.83
N VAL A 17 -41.51 -4.31 -9.91
CA VAL A 17 -42.74 -3.59 -10.30
C VAL A 17 -42.64 -3.21 -11.78
N PHE A 18 -43.52 -3.79 -12.60
CA PHE A 18 -43.56 -3.50 -14.04
C PHE A 18 -44.51 -2.35 -14.34
N LYS A 19 -44.01 -1.32 -15.05
CA LYS A 19 -44.82 -0.25 -15.62
C LYS A 19 -44.38 0.01 -17.06
N LYS A 20 -45.34 0.06 -17.98
CA LYS A 20 -45.10 0.36 -19.39
C LYS A 20 -45.26 1.85 -19.64
N PHE A 21 -44.34 2.45 -20.37
CA PHE A 21 -44.37 3.84 -20.77
C PHE A 21 -44.48 3.95 -22.29
N GLU A 22 -45.19 4.96 -22.78
CA GLU A 22 -45.35 5.19 -24.22
C GLU A 22 -44.13 5.90 -24.83
N THR A 23 -43.36 6.61 -24.01
CA THR A 23 -42.14 7.33 -24.41
C THR A 23 -41.02 7.09 -23.40
N GLU A 24 -39.77 7.25 -23.86
CA GLU A 24 -38.57 7.10 -23.04
C GLU A 24 -38.48 8.13 -21.90
N GLU A 25 -38.92 9.37 -22.17
CA GLU A 25 -38.98 10.45 -21.19
C GLU A 25 -39.87 10.11 -19.98
N MET A 26 -41.03 9.48 -20.22
CA MET A 26 -41.92 9.02 -19.15
C MET A 26 -41.33 7.88 -18.31
N ALA A 27 -40.44 7.07 -18.90
CA ALA A 27 -39.74 6.02 -18.15
C ALA A 27 -38.68 6.64 -17.21
N TRP A 28 -37.94 7.64 -17.68
CA TRP A 28 -36.96 8.37 -16.87
C TRP A 28 -37.61 9.18 -15.75
N ASP A 29 -38.77 9.81 -15.98
CA ASP A 29 -39.52 10.51 -14.93
C ASP A 29 -40.02 9.59 -13.81
N PHE A 30 -40.36 8.34 -14.14
CA PHE A 30 -40.73 7.34 -13.14
C PHE A 30 -39.55 6.90 -12.27
N VAL A 31 -38.38 6.71 -12.88
CA VAL A 31 -37.14 6.38 -12.15
C VAL A 31 -36.72 7.54 -11.24
N ASN A 32 -36.80 8.77 -11.74
CA ASN A 32 -36.41 9.97 -11.00
C ASN A 32 -37.35 10.32 -9.84
N ASN A 33 -38.65 9.99 -9.94
CA ASN A 33 -39.61 10.18 -8.84
C ASN A 33 -39.44 9.15 -7.70
N ILE A 34 -38.88 7.97 -7.98
CA ILE A 34 -38.57 6.98 -6.92
C ILE A 34 -37.32 7.40 -6.13
N THR A 35 -36.34 8.04 -6.78
CA THR A 35 -35.10 8.51 -6.14
C THR A 35 -35.25 9.82 -5.37
N SER A 36 -36.29 10.62 -5.64
CA SER A 36 -36.56 11.89 -4.95
C SER A 36 -37.55 11.79 -3.78
N GLY A 37 -38.13 10.61 -3.53
CA GLY A 37 -39.15 10.36 -2.50
C GLY A 37 -38.64 9.93 -1.11
N SER A 38 -37.45 10.34 -0.66
CA SER A 38 -37.00 10.03 0.71
C SER A 38 -36.11 11.10 1.37
N LYS A 39 -36.43 12.38 1.14
CA LYS A 39 -36.03 13.47 2.05
C LYS A 39 -37.23 14.40 2.31
N ASP A 40 -37.51 14.54 3.59
CA ASP A 40 -38.32 15.59 4.24
C ASP A 40 -39.85 15.50 4.17
N GLN A 41 -40.41 14.75 5.14
CA GLN A 41 -41.61 15.20 5.87
C GLN A 41 -41.32 15.24 7.37
N GLU A 42 -40.68 16.32 7.83
CA GLU A 42 -41.03 16.87 9.14
C GLU A 42 -40.58 18.34 9.21
N LYS A 43 -41.54 19.27 9.06
CA LYS A 43 -41.70 20.45 9.92
C LYS A 43 -42.70 21.43 9.32
N ASP A 44 -43.76 21.67 10.08
CA ASP A 44 -44.49 22.91 10.00
C ASP A 44 -44.62 23.46 11.44
N LYS A 45 -43.96 24.58 11.73
CA LYS A 45 -44.57 25.79 12.31
C LYS A 45 -43.56 26.79 12.91
N LEU A 46 -43.86 28.06 12.59
CA LEU A 46 -43.55 29.33 13.28
C LEU A 46 -42.24 30.10 12.97
N LYS A 47 -42.39 31.03 12.01
CA LYS A 47 -42.31 32.50 12.14
C LYS A 47 -41.05 33.17 12.77
N ARG A 48 -40.34 33.89 11.88
CA ARG A 48 -40.25 35.39 11.78
C ARG A 48 -38.99 36.11 12.33
N SER A 49 -38.40 36.90 11.40
CA SER A 49 -37.60 38.16 11.49
C SER A 49 -36.19 38.11 12.10
N LYS A 50 -35.19 38.91 11.72
CA LYS A 50 -34.80 39.80 10.57
C LYS A 50 -33.45 40.46 11.01
N SER A 51 -32.63 40.94 10.05
CA SER A 51 -31.59 42.00 10.12
C SER A 51 -30.35 41.80 11.02
N ASP A 52 -29.14 42.34 10.78
CA ASP A 52 -28.50 43.06 9.67
C ASP A 52 -26.98 43.22 10.01
N GLU A 53 -26.16 43.42 8.98
CA GLU A 53 -24.96 44.30 8.89
C GLU A 53 -23.56 43.99 9.53
N THR A 54 -22.56 44.37 8.71
CA THR A 54 -21.07 44.27 8.66
C THR A 54 -20.37 45.55 9.24
N PRO A 55 -19.11 45.98 8.94
CA PRO A 55 -17.74 45.40 8.84
C PRO A 55 -16.59 46.28 9.49
N THR A 56 -15.30 45.93 9.27
CA THR A 56 -14.11 46.80 8.91
C THR A 56 -12.81 46.85 9.77
N GLY A 57 -11.66 46.69 9.06
CA GLY A 57 -10.38 47.46 9.12
C GLY A 57 -9.35 47.16 10.25
N SER A 58 -8.02 47.34 10.16
CA SER A 58 -7.03 47.78 9.14
C SER A 58 -5.63 47.90 9.82
N GLY A 59 -4.50 47.63 9.14
CA GLY A 59 -3.20 48.37 9.34
C GLY A 59 -1.89 47.62 9.67
N GLU A 60 -0.93 47.64 8.73
CA GLU A 60 0.56 47.54 8.87
C GLU A 60 1.20 48.91 9.28
N PRO A 61 2.52 49.14 9.60
CA PRO A 61 3.81 48.59 9.03
C PRO A 61 5.05 48.56 10.04
N PRO A 62 6.37 48.73 9.71
CA PRO A 62 7.33 48.19 8.69
C PRO A 62 8.74 47.68 9.18
N LEU A 63 9.37 46.78 8.38
CA LEU A 63 10.79 46.56 7.91
C LEU A 63 12.10 46.91 8.72
N LYS A 64 13.10 45.99 8.67
CA LYS A 64 14.56 46.26 8.40
C LYS A 64 15.43 45.01 8.06
N LYS A 65 16.44 45.22 7.18
CA LYS A 65 17.28 44.29 6.35
C LYS A 65 18.56 43.71 7.02
N SER A 66 19.11 42.58 6.52
CA SER A 66 20.51 42.46 6.00
C SER A 66 20.85 41.12 5.28
N LYS A 67 21.85 41.17 4.38
CA LYS A 67 22.32 40.24 3.31
C LYS A 67 23.20 39.04 3.76
N SER A 68 23.23 37.92 3.00
CA SER A 68 24.39 37.49 2.16
C SER A 68 24.27 36.09 1.50
N ALA A 69 24.36 36.07 0.16
CA ALA A 69 24.99 35.12 -0.80
C ALA A 69 25.28 33.62 -0.47
N GLY A 70 24.61 32.72 -1.24
CA GLY A 70 25.24 31.86 -2.26
C GLY A 70 25.55 30.39 -1.95
N SER A 71 24.72 29.46 -2.44
CA SER A 71 25.07 28.05 -2.71
C SER A 71 24.12 27.43 -3.75
N THR A 72 24.55 26.37 -4.41
CA THR A 72 24.16 25.83 -5.73
C THR A 72 22.85 25.03 -5.81
N ALA A 73 22.07 25.27 -6.88
CA ALA A 73 20.74 24.70 -7.13
C ALA A 73 20.72 23.19 -7.49
N GLU A 74 19.67 22.57 -6.96
CA GLU A 74 19.24 21.17 -7.00
C GLU A 74 19.11 20.58 -8.42
N THR A 75 19.66 19.38 -8.63
CA THR A 75 19.35 18.54 -9.81
C THR A 75 18.85 17.15 -9.37
N ASP A 76 17.78 17.11 -8.58
CA ASP A 76 17.09 15.86 -8.24
C ASP A 76 15.87 15.64 -9.16
N GLY A 77 15.79 14.44 -9.76
CA GLY A 77 14.66 14.01 -10.60
C GLY A 77 15.00 12.86 -11.56
N ALA A 78 13.97 12.16 -12.05
CA ALA A 78 14.12 11.13 -13.06
C ALA A 78 14.20 11.78 -14.46
N PHE A 79 15.27 11.53 -15.21
CA PHE A 79 15.51 12.16 -16.52
C PHE A 79 15.67 11.16 -17.65
N THR A 80 15.24 11.57 -18.84
CA THR A 80 15.65 11.01 -20.13
C THR A 80 16.30 12.11 -20.97
N GLY A 81 17.57 11.93 -21.35
CA GLY A 81 18.38 12.96 -22.00
C GLY A 81 19.35 13.64 -21.02
N THR A 82 19.70 14.89 -21.29
CA THR A 82 20.59 15.68 -20.44
C THR A 82 19.79 16.30 -19.28
N PRO A 83 20.21 16.14 -18.01
CA PRO A 83 19.55 16.82 -16.89
C PRO A 83 19.56 18.34 -17.05
N PHE A 84 18.50 18.99 -16.58
CA PHE A 84 18.32 20.45 -16.61
C PHE A 84 17.56 20.92 -15.36
N LEU A 85 17.67 22.20 -15.02
CA LEU A 85 16.98 22.79 -13.86
C LEU A 85 15.50 23.05 -14.18
N ASP A 86 14.62 22.99 -13.17
CA ASP A 86 13.17 23.15 -13.40
C ASP A 86 12.80 24.48 -14.09
N LYS A 87 13.52 25.56 -13.79
CA LYS A 87 13.36 26.87 -14.46
C LYS A 87 13.67 26.87 -15.96
N GLU A 88 14.35 25.84 -16.45
CA GLU A 88 14.77 25.68 -17.84
C GLU A 88 13.84 24.75 -18.63
N GLY A 89 12.84 24.16 -17.97
CA GLY A 89 11.89 23.23 -18.56
C GLY A 89 10.49 23.81 -18.74
N THR A 90 9.73 23.28 -19.70
CA THR A 90 8.31 23.62 -19.88
C THR A 90 7.44 22.51 -19.30
N PRO A 91 6.51 22.79 -18.37
CA PRO A 91 5.63 21.78 -17.80
C PRO A 91 4.51 21.36 -18.77
N VAL A 92 4.20 20.07 -18.79
CA VAL A 92 3.04 19.47 -19.45
C VAL A 92 2.49 18.36 -18.57
N TYR A 93 1.16 18.24 -18.51
CA TYR A 93 0.46 17.23 -17.72
C TYR A 93 -0.19 16.23 -18.66
N THR A 94 -0.04 14.94 -18.35
CA THR A 94 -0.56 13.85 -19.18
C THR A 94 -1.30 12.83 -18.32
N ASP A 95 -2.42 12.35 -18.82
CA ASP A 95 -3.26 11.34 -18.18
C ASP A 95 -3.83 10.39 -19.24
N GLY A 96 -3.94 9.11 -18.89
CA GLY A 96 -4.49 8.06 -19.73
C GLY A 96 -5.49 7.20 -18.97
N ALA A 97 -6.76 7.23 -19.37
CA ALA A 97 -7.81 6.48 -18.68
C ALA A 97 -8.39 5.37 -19.55
N SER A 98 -8.83 4.27 -18.93
CA SER A 98 -9.60 3.22 -19.60
C SER A 98 -10.83 2.80 -18.80
N PHE A 99 -11.98 2.77 -19.49
CA PHE A 99 -13.22 2.21 -18.97
C PHE A 99 -13.28 0.71 -19.30
N ARG A 100 -13.67 -0.11 -18.31
CA ARG A 100 -13.69 -1.58 -18.39
C ARG A 100 -12.33 -2.20 -18.78
N ASN A 101 -11.23 -1.62 -18.28
CA ASN A 101 -9.87 -2.11 -18.54
C ASN A 101 -9.75 -3.63 -18.30
N GLY A 102 -9.17 -4.36 -19.25
CA GLY A 102 -9.01 -5.82 -19.17
C GLY A 102 -10.27 -6.65 -19.47
N GLN A 103 -11.42 -6.03 -19.76
CA GLN A 103 -12.67 -6.71 -20.10
C GLN A 103 -13.06 -6.52 -21.58
N ALA A 104 -13.98 -7.36 -22.07
CA ALA A 104 -14.54 -7.20 -23.41
C ALA A 104 -15.31 -5.87 -23.52
N GLY A 105 -15.03 -5.09 -24.56
CA GLY A 105 -15.61 -3.76 -24.76
C GLY A 105 -14.90 -2.65 -23.98
N ALA A 106 -13.66 -2.87 -23.52
CA ALA A 106 -12.82 -1.80 -22.98
C ALA A 106 -12.67 -0.65 -23.99
N VAL A 107 -12.72 0.58 -23.50
CA VAL A 107 -12.40 1.80 -24.26
C VAL A 107 -11.44 2.64 -23.44
N ALA A 108 -10.57 3.38 -24.11
CA ALA A 108 -9.56 4.21 -23.47
C ALA A 108 -9.44 5.56 -24.15
N GLY A 109 -8.98 6.56 -23.40
CA GLY A 109 -8.77 7.92 -23.86
C GLY A 109 -7.48 8.49 -23.30
N ILE A 110 -6.95 9.50 -23.98
CA ILE A 110 -5.73 10.20 -23.59
C ILE A 110 -6.01 11.68 -23.41
N GLY A 111 -5.36 12.28 -22.41
CA GLY A 111 -5.38 13.69 -22.08
C GLY A 111 -3.97 14.28 -22.09
N VAL A 112 -3.82 15.45 -22.70
CA VAL A 112 -2.60 16.27 -22.59
C VAL A 112 -3.01 17.70 -22.29
N PHE A 113 -2.41 18.28 -21.25
CA PHE A 113 -2.73 19.61 -20.77
C PHE A 113 -1.45 20.45 -20.62
N TRP A 114 -1.43 21.59 -21.31
CA TRP A 114 -0.34 22.56 -21.37
C TRP A 114 -0.68 23.88 -20.64
N GLY A 115 -1.79 23.92 -19.92
CA GLY A 115 -2.34 25.12 -19.29
C GLY A 115 -3.70 25.54 -19.86
N GLU A 116 -4.39 26.44 -19.14
CA GLU A 116 -5.68 26.98 -19.55
C GLU A 116 -5.61 27.63 -20.94
N ASP A 117 -6.64 27.41 -21.76
CA ASP A 117 -6.78 27.93 -23.12
C ASP A 117 -5.62 27.63 -24.10
N ASN A 118 -4.75 26.67 -23.78
CA ASN A 118 -3.67 26.29 -24.68
C ASN A 118 -4.21 25.49 -25.89
N PRO A 119 -3.95 25.91 -27.14
CA PRO A 119 -4.46 25.23 -28.33
C PRO A 119 -3.87 23.84 -28.56
N ASN A 120 -2.81 23.46 -27.81
CA ASN A 120 -2.23 22.13 -27.84
C ASN A 120 -2.85 21.16 -26.83
N ASN A 121 -3.83 21.59 -26.03
CA ASN A 121 -4.57 20.68 -25.15
C ASN A 121 -5.32 19.63 -25.98
N VAL A 122 -5.22 18.36 -25.57
CA VAL A 122 -5.81 17.22 -26.28
C VAL A 122 -6.65 16.40 -25.34
N SER A 123 -7.82 15.99 -25.81
CA SER A 123 -8.63 14.91 -25.25
C SER A 123 -9.17 14.09 -26.41
N LYS A 124 -8.71 12.85 -26.56
CA LYS A 124 -9.12 11.99 -27.68
C LYS A 124 -9.15 10.51 -27.28
N PRO A 125 -9.95 9.68 -27.96
CA PRO A 125 -9.90 8.23 -27.76
C PRO A 125 -8.53 7.66 -28.14
N LEU A 126 -8.10 6.63 -27.42
CA LEU A 126 -6.90 5.86 -27.73
C LEU A 126 -7.17 4.99 -28.96
N GLU A 127 -6.31 5.04 -29.97
CA GLU A 127 -6.43 4.16 -31.14
C GLU A 127 -5.78 2.80 -30.88
N GLY A 128 -6.39 1.70 -31.32
CA GLY A 128 -5.81 0.35 -31.20
C GLY A 128 -6.20 -0.37 -29.90
N ARG A 129 -5.23 -0.98 -29.21
CA ARG A 129 -5.47 -1.78 -28.00
C ARG A 129 -5.93 -0.88 -26.84
N GLN A 130 -7.11 -1.18 -26.29
CA GLN A 130 -7.81 -0.37 -25.28
C GLN A 130 -7.43 -0.84 -23.87
N THR A 131 -6.36 -0.27 -23.31
CA THR A 131 -5.88 -0.58 -21.96
C THR A 131 -5.40 0.68 -21.28
N ASN A 132 -5.54 0.75 -19.95
CA ASN A 132 -5.10 1.91 -19.15
C ASN A 132 -3.61 2.23 -19.39
N ASN A 133 -2.70 1.28 -19.10
CA ASN A 133 -1.25 1.47 -19.27
C ASN A 133 -0.81 1.98 -20.66
N ARG A 134 -1.55 1.59 -21.71
CA ARG A 134 -1.27 2.06 -23.06
C ARG A 134 -1.76 3.49 -23.28
N ALA A 135 -2.89 3.86 -22.69
CA ALA A 135 -3.38 5.24 -22.70
C ALA A 135 -2.36 6.19 -22.08
N GLU A 136 -1.78 5.80 -20.94
CA GLU A 136 -0.74 6.58 -20.25
C GLU A 136 0.50 6.81 -21.11
N ILE A 137 1.04 5.73 -21.69
CA ILE A 137 2.20 5.83 -22.59
C ILE A 137 1.87 6.73 -23.79
N HIS A 138 0.70 6.55 -24.40
CA HIS A 138 0.31 7.31 -25.59
C HIS A 138 0.01 8.79 -25.27
N ALA A 139 -0.49 9.11 -24.08
CA ALA A 139 -0.62 10.49 -23.62
C ALA A 139 0.76 11.18 -23.57
N ALA A 140 1.76 10.49 -23.02
CA ALA A 140 3.14 10.98 -23.00
C ALA A 140 3.76 11.09 -24.39
N VAL A 141 3.52 10.13 -25.29
CA VAL A 141 3.97 10.21 -26.70
C VAL A 141 3.42 11.47 -27.35
N VAL A 142 2.11 11.74 -27.21
CA VAL A 142 1.49 12.92 -27.81
C VAL A 142 2.08 14.21 -27.24
N ALA A 143 2.28 14.29 -25.92
CA ALA A 143 2.90 15.46 -25.29
C ALA A 143 4.32 15.71 -25.80
N VAL A 144 5.12 14.65 -25.90
CA VAL A 144 6.51 14.68 -26.38
C VAL A 144 6.57 15.09 -27.86
N GLU A 145 5.68 14.59 -28.71
CA GLU A 145 5.60 14.98 -30.12
C GLU A 145 5.14 16.43 -30.31
N GLN A 146 4.17 16.88 -29.52
CA GLN A 146 3.75 18.28 -29.49
C GLN A 146 4.91 19.19 -29.10
N ALA A 147 5.65 18.83 -28.04
CA ALA A 147 6.85 19.55 -27.58
C ALA A 147 7.89 19.70 -28.70
N LYS A 148 8.18 18.61 -29.43
CA LYS A 148 9.10 18.63 -30.57
C LYS A 148 8.62 19.58 -31.67
N LYS A 149 7.32 19.54 -32.00
CA LYS A 149 6.74 20.36 -33.06
C LYS A 149 6.80 21.85 -32.74
N ILE A 150 6.64 22.22 -31.48
CA ILE A 150 6.73 23.61 -31.01
C ILE A 150 8.15 24.05 -30.65
N GLY A 151 9.14 23.14 -30.76
CA GLY A 151 10.56 23.45 -30.59
C GLY A 151 11.05 23.47 -29.14
N ILE A 152 10.34 22.84 -28.21
CA ILE A 152 10.77 22.68 -26.82
C ILE A 152 11.87 21.62 -26.75
N LYS A 153 12.98 21.96 -26.09
CA LYS A 153 14.11 21.03 -25.88
C LYS A 153 14.10 20.38 -24.50
N ASN A 154 13.63 21.10 -23.48
CA ASN A 154 13.58 20.70 -22.09
C ASN A 154 12.12 20.65 -21.64
N LEU A 155 11.60 19.45 -21.41
CA LEU A 155 10.19 19.21 -21.06
C LEU A 155 10.09 18.64 -19.65
N ILE A 156 9.23 19.20 -18.81
CA ILE A 156 8.89 18.61 -17.52
C ILE A 156 7.54 17.93 -17.70
N LEU A 157 7.53 16.60 -17.73
CA LEU A 157 6.33 15.82 -17.94
C LEU A 157 5.80 15.33 -16.61
N HIS A 158 4.60 15.79 -16.30
CA HIS A 158 3.84 15.53 -15.09
C HIS A 158 2.80 14.44 -15.37
N THR A 159 2.85 13.35 -14.60
CA THR A 159 1.92 12.22 -14.71
C THR A 159 1.83 11.52 -13.36
N ASP A 160 0.67 10.97 -13.02
CA ASP A 160 0.46 10.09 -11.86
C ASP A 160 0.85 8.62 -12.17
N SER A 161 1.14 8.31 -13.44
CA SER A 161 1.50 6.97 -13.88
C SER A 161 2.95 6.62 -13.55
N ASN A 162 3.16 6.06 -12.36
CA ASN A 162 4.45 5.46 -11.96
C ASN A 162 4.89 4.33 -12.92
N PHE A 163 3.96 3.65 -13.58
CA PHE A 163 4.25 2.66 -14.61
C PHE A 163 5.00 3.27 -15.80
N LEU A 164 4.52 4.42 -16.29
CA LEU A 164 5.15 5.16 -17.39
C LEU A 164 6.54 5.68 -16.98
N ILE A 165 6.64 6.36 -15.83
CA ILE A 165 7.89 6.94 -15.33
C ILE A 165 8.95 5.85 -15.15
N ASN A 166 8.64 4.77 -14.45
CA ASN A 166 9.60 3.68 -14.21
C ASN A 166 9.92 2.91 -15.49
N GLY A 167 8.92 2.71 -16.36
CA GLY A 167 9.10 2.09 -17.66
C GLY A 167 10.17 2.77 -18.49
N ILE A 168 10.09 4.09 -18.60
CA ILE A 168 10.96 4.86 -19.50
C ILE A 168 12.30 5.27 -18.88
N THR A 169 12.36 5.47 -17.55
CA THR A 169 13.59 5.90 -16.86
C THR A 169 14.49 4.74 -16.44
N SER A 170 13.86 3.61 -16.07
CA SER A 170 14.53 2.48 -15.42
C SER A 170 14.45 1.19 -16.25
N TRP A 171 13.24 0.71 -16.56
CA TRP A 171 13.05 -0.64 -17.10
C TRP A 171 13.53 -0.81 -18.55
N ILE A 172 13.32 0.21 -19.39
CA ILE A 172 13.64 0.14 -20.82
C ILE A 172 15.12 -0.19 -21.09
N LYS A 173 16.04 0.29 -20.25
CA LYS A 173 17.49 -0.03 -20.34
C LYS A 173 17.73 -1.53 -20.18
N GLY A 174 17.03 -2.15 -19.22
CA GLY A 174 17.08 -3.59 -18.97
C GLY A 174 16.42 -4.40 -20.08
N TRP A 175 15.25 -3.95 -20.57
CA TRP A 175 14.53 -4.63 -21.65
C TRP A 175 15.32 -4.62 -22.95
N LYS A 176 15.87 -3.48 -23.37
CA LYS A 176 16.73 -3.38 -24.56
C LYS A 176 17.93 -4.31 -24.48
N LYS A 177 18.61 -4.37 -23.32
CA LYS A 177 19.75 -5.28 -23.09
C LYS A 177 19.38 -6.76 -23.21
N ARG A 178 18.14 -7.13 -22.86
CA ARG A 178 17.63 -8.51 -22.91
C ARG A 178 16.84 -8.82 -24.20
N GLY A 179 16.87 -7.94 -25.20
CA GLY A 179 16.11 -8.14 -26.44
C GLY A 179 14.59 -8.09 -26.24
N TRP A 180 14.12 -7.14 -25.43
CA TRP A 180 12.73 -6.92 -25.05
C TRP A 180 12.05 -8.10 -24.34
N LYS A 181 12.80 -8.69 -23.41
CA LYS A 181 12.33 -9.75 -22.51
C LYS A 181 12.36 -9.30 -21.05
N LEU A 182 11.36 -9.75 -20.31
CA LEU A 182 11.31 -9.64 -18.85
C LEU A 182 12.46 -10.44 -18.22
N SER A 183 12.79 -10.16 -16.96
CA SER A 183 13.75 -10.95 -16.18
C SER A 183 13.33 -12.42 -16.07
N SER A 184 12.02 -12.69 -16.06
CA SER A 184 11.40 -14.02 -16.11
C SER A 184 11.49 -14.70 -17.49
N GLY A 185 12.00 -14.03 -18.52
CA GLY A 185 12.12 -14.56 -19.89
C GLY A 185 10.89 -14.36 -20.78
N GLY A 186 9.76 -13.92 -20.22
CA GLY A 186 8.54 -13.59 -20.97
C GLY A 186 8.67 -12.33 -21.84
N PRO A 187 7.78 -12.13 -22.84
CA PRO A 187 7.76 -10.92 -23.65
C PRO A 187 7.25 -9.71 -22.85
N VAL A 188 7.77 -8.52 -23.14
CA VAL A 188 7.25 -7.26 -22.58
C VAL A 188 5.92 -6.93 -23.27
N VAL A 189 4.82 -6.87 -22.53
CA VAL A 189 3.45 -6.71 -23.07
C VAL A 189 3.27 -5.39 -23.82
N ASN A 190 3.76 -4.28 -23.26
CA ASN A 190 3.70 -2.95 -23.87
C ASN A 190 4.98 -2.59 -24.63
N ARG A 191 5.67 -3.59 -25.18
CA ARG A 191 6.94 -3.38 -25.91
C ARG A 191 6.80 -2.30 -26.99
N GLU A 192 5.83 -2.45 -27.88
CA GLU A 192 5.65 -1.55 -29.03
C GLU A 192 5.39 -0.11 -28.58
N ASP A 193 4.59 0.07 -27.52
CA ASP A 193 4.25 1.37 -26.97
C ASP A 193 5.48 2.07 -26.35
N PHE A 194 6.33 1.32 -25.62
CA PHE A 194 7.57 1.87 -25.06
C PHE A 194 8.66 2.08 -26.11
N GLU A 195 8.72 1.25 -27.16
CA GLU A 195 9.60 1.48 -28.32
C GLU A 195 9.23 2.79 -29.04
N GLU A 196 7.93 3.06 -29.18
CA GLU A 196 7.41 4.31 -29.75
C GLU A 196 7.77 5.53 -28.89
N LEU A 197 7.53 5.47 -27.57
CA LEU A 197 7.88 6.54 -26.65
C LEU A 197 9.39 6.81 -26.60
N ASP A 198 10.21 5.77 -26.53
CA ASP A 198 11.67 5.92 -26.50
C ASP A 198 12.22 6.56 -27.78
N LYS A 199 11.65 6.19 -28.93
CA LYS A 199 11.95 6.85 -30.20
C LYS A 199 11.48 8.30 -30.22
N SER A 200 10.30 8.59 -29.67
CA SER A 200 9.79 9.96 -29.60
C SER A 200 10.59 10.83 -28.62
N LEU A 201 11.35 10.26 -27.69
CA LEU A 201 12.26 11.00 -26.80
C LEU A 201 13.62 11.34 -27.41
N GLU A 202 14.00 10.74 -28.54
CA GLU A 202 15.30 11.01 -29.18
C GLU A 202 15.47 12.50 -29.51
N GLY A 203 16.52 13.13 -28.98
CA GLY A 203 16.82 14.54 -29.21
C GLY A 203 16.07 15.53 -28.30
N MET A 204 15.36 15.05 -27.27
CA MET A 204 14.79 15.88 -26.21
C MET A 204 15.37 15.53 -24.84
N ASN A 205 15.30 16.50 -23.93
CA ASN A 205 15.56 16.31 -22.51
C ASN A 205 14.21 16.35 -21.79
N VAL A 206 13.82 15.26 -21.14
CA VAL A 206 12.57 15.18 -20.38
C VAL A 206 12.88 14.88 -18.93
N LYS A 207 12.35 15.71 -18.03
CA LYS A 207 12.28 15.46 -16.60
C LYS A 207 10.91 14.88 -16.30
N TRP A 208 10.87 13.73 -15.66
CA TRP A 208 9.65 13.04 -15.29
C TRP A 208 9.32 13.40 -13.84
N LYS A 209 8.15 13.98 -13.61
CA LYS A 209 7.64 14.30 -12.27
C LYS A 209 6.36 13.52 -12.02
N SER A 210 6.32 12.85 -10.86
CA SER A 210 5.10 12.25 -10.37
C SER A 210 4.25 13.34 -9.71
N GLU A 211 3.03 13.55 -10.20
CA GLU A 211 2.06 14.45 -9.57
C GLU A 211 1.32 13.70 -8.46
N TYR A 212 1.94 13.63 -7.28
CA TYR A 212 1.16 13.54 -6.06
C TYR A 212 0.76 14.97 -5.71
N TRP A 213 -0.53 15.27 -5.64
CA TRP A 213 -0.97 16.55 -5.08
C TRP A 213 -0.60 16.57 -3.60
N ASP A 214 0.54 17.21 -3.29
CA ASP A 214 0.84 17.72 -1.96
C ASP A 214 -0.23 18.76 -1.63
N CYS A 215 -1.35 18.31 -1.05
CA CYS A 215 -2.25 19.20 -0.33
C CYS A 215 -1.56 19.63 0.97
N VAL A 216 -0.54 20.49 0.84
CA VAL A 216 -0.11 21.32 1.96
C VAL A 216 -1.16 22.43 2.08
N VAL A 217 -2.16 22.18 2.92
CA VAL A 217 -2.88 23.28 3.58
C VAL A 217 -1.92 23.81 4.63
N ASP A 218 -1.16 24.83 4.26
CA ASP A 218 -0.59 25.70 5.26
C ASP A 218 -1.64 26.75 5.63
N ALA A 219 -1.86 26.87 6.93
CA ALA A 219 -2.49 28.04 7.49
C ALA A 219 -1.60 29.25 7.17
N ASP A 220 -2.15 30.14 6.33
CA ASP A 220 -1.76 31.53 6.12
C ASP A 220 -0.38 31.80 5.45
N GLY A 221 -0.42 31.93 4.12
CA GLY A 221 0.08 33.11 3.37
C GLY A 221 1.58 33.48 3.33
N ASP A 222 2.11 33.43 2.11
CA ASP A 222 3.25 34.17 1.51
C ASP A 222 4.70 33.71 1.77
N ASP A 223 5.25 33.12 0.70
CA ASP A 223 6.55 33.32 0.03
C ASP A 223 7.90 33.33 0.79
N ASP A 224 8.80 32.55 0.18
CA ASP A 224 10.27 32.65 0.12
C ASP A 224 11.17 31.87 1.10
N VAL A 225 11.50 30.66 0.64
CA VAL A 225 12.80 29.95 0.51
C VAL A 225 13.94 30.10 1.55
N ASP A 226 14.42 28.92 1.98
CA ASP A 226 15.82 28.39 1.99
C ASP A 226 16.27 27.83 3.35
N GLY A 227 16.63 26.54 3.37
CA GLY A 227 17.18 25.87 4.55
C GLY A 227 17.43 24.37 4.41
N ASP A 228 18.08 24.00 3.31
CA ASP A 228 18.58 22.69 2.84
C ASP A 228 19.31 21.79 3.87
N CYS A 229 19.38 20.47 3.57
CA CYS A 229 20.54 19.56 3.67
C CYS A 229 20.09 18.08 3.74
N ALA A 230 20.64 17.08 3.06
CA ALA A 230 21.39 16.86 1.80
C ALA A 230 21.80 15.35 1.79
N ALA A 231 22.25 14.87 0.63
CA ALA A 231 22.42 13.49 0.20
C ALA A 231 23.70 12.72 0.62
N ASP A 232 23.73 11.43 0.24
CA ASP A 232 24.78 10.39 0.33
C ASP A 232 26.14 10.72 -0.30
N ASP A 233 27.21 10.01 0.12
CA ASP A 233 28.51 9.97 -0.58
C ASP A 233 29.12 8.55 -0.70
N LYS A 234 29.78 8.27 -1.84
CA LYS A 234 30.42 6.98 -2.23
C LYS A 234 31.93 7.16 -2.41
N GLY A 235 32.74 6.21 -1.92
CA GLY A 235 34.20 6.17 -2.11
C GLY A 235 34.73 4.98 -2.93
N THR A 236 35.68 5.27 -3.83
CA THR A 236 36.44 4.35 -4.71
C THR A 236 37.91 4.18 -4.27
N VAL A 237 38.56 3.02 -4.49
CA VAL A 237 40.05 2.87 -4.61
C VAL A 237 40.45 1.67 -5.52
N SER A 238 41.55 1.81 -6.28
CA SER A 238 42.19 0.84 -7.21
C SER A 238 43.51 0.21 -6.72
N HIS A 239 44.02 -0.78 -7.48
CA HIS A 239 45.20 -1.72 -7.36
C HIS A 239 46.59 -1.14 -6.92
N ASP A 240 47.66 -1.87 -6.50
CA ASP A 240 48.26 -3.15 -6.97
C ASP A 240 49.41 -3.71 -6.06
N HIS A 241 49.62 -5.04 -6.13
CA HIS A 241 50.81 -5.94 -6.00
C HIS A 241 51.93 -6.02 -4.87
N LYS A 242 52.08 -7.29 -4.39
CA LYS A 242 53.29 -8.19 -4.21
C LYS A 242 54.07 -8.33 -2.86
N MET A 243 53.88 -9.52 -2.25
CA MET A 243 54.80 -10.56 -1.71
C MET A 243 56.10 -10.22 -0.93
N ALA A 244 56.20 -10.76 0.31
CA ALA A 244 57.35 -11.49 0.92
C ALA A 244 56.96 -11.96 2.36
N GLN A 245 56.82 -13.26 2.66
CA GLN A 245 57.82 -14.22 3.15
C GLN A 245 57.89 -14.38 4.70
N GLN A 246 57.27 -15.47 5.18
CA GLN A 246 57.75 -16.49 6.16
C GLN A 246 58.07 -16.13 7.63
N GLN A 247 57.60 -17.04 8.51
CA GLN A 247 57.94 -17.29 9.93
C GLN A 247 57.11 -16.59 11.01
N THR A 248 56.00 -17.22 11.43
CA THR A 248 55.69 -17.60 12.84
C THR A 248 54.31 -18.26 12.90
N ALA A 249 54.23 -19.51 12.43
CA ALA A 249 53.10 -20.38 12.72
C ALA A 249 53.34 -20.99 14.10
N VAL A 250 52.48 -20.70 15.08
CA VAL A 250 52.12 -21.50 16.28
C VAL A 250 51.36 -20.63 17.31
N PHE A 251 51.50 -19.29 17.30
CA PHE A 251 50.72 -18.40 18.19
C PHE A 251 49.39 -17.86 17.59
N LEU A 252 49.16 -18.05 16.29
CA LEU A 252 47.94 -17.58 15.60
C LEU A 252 46.73 -18.52 15.75
N ILE A 253 46.91 -19.78 16.15
CA ILE A 253 45.80 -20.76 16.18
C ILE A 253 44.85 -20.52 17.36
N VAL A 254 45.33 -19.95 18.47
CA VAL A 254 44.47 -19.60 19.63
C VAL A 254 43.83 -18.21 19.46
N ALA A 255 44.51 -17.29 18.75
CA ALA A 255 43.95 -15.97 18.43
C ALA A 255 42.96 -16.00 17.25
N LEU A 256 43.12 -16.90 16.26
CA LEU A 256 42.11 -17.07 15.19
C LEU A 256 40.85 -17.79 15.65
N TYR A 257 40.92 -18.61 16.69
CA TYR A 257 39.71 -19.26 17.25
C TYR A 257 38.82 -18.28 18.03
N CYS A 258 39.34 -17.10 18.41
CA CYS A 258 38.58 -16.08 19.13
C CYS A 258 38.18 -14.86 18.26
N ILE A 259 38.53 -14.83 16.96
CA ILE A 259 38.23 -13.68 16.08
C ILE A 259 37.15 -13.99 15.03
N VAL A 260 36.59 -15.22 14.98
CA VAL A 260 35.42 -15.54 14.14
C VAL A 260 34.32 -16.19 14.96
N THR A 261 33.92 -15.55 16.05
CA THR A 261 32.51 -15.51 16.39
C THR A 261 32.03 -14.12 16.01
N ALA A 262 31.84 -13.88 14.71
CA ALA A 262 30.88 -12.87 14.32
C ALA A 262 29.58 -13.27 15.02
N SER A 263 29.15 -12.48 16.01
CA SER A 263 27.86 -12.68 16.65
C SER A 263 26.83 -12.73 15.53
N GLN A 264 26.32 -13.92 15.23
CA GLN A 264 25.46 -14.12 14.08
C GLN A 264 24.11 -13.51 14.46
N THR A 265 23.88 -12.29 13.99
CA THR A 265 22.62 -11.57 14.18
C THR A 265 21.48 -12.40 13.61
N VAL A 266 20.37 -12.48 14.33
CA VAL A 266 19.17 -13.17 13.87
C VAL A 266 18.55 -12.38 12.72
N PRO A 267 18.27 -12.99 11.55
CA PRO A 267 17.58 -12.33 10.46
C PRO A 267 16.21 -11.79 10.84
N VAL A 268 15.74 -10.76 10.13
CA VAL A 268 14.41 -10.16 10.31
C VAL A 268 13.60 -10.29 9.02
N VAL A 269 12.38 -10.79 9.13
CA VAL A 269 11.41 -10.87 8.04
C VAL A 269 10.35 -9.79 8.23
N LEU A 270 10.08 -8.99 7.20
CA LEU A 270 9.04 -7.96 7.22
C LEU A 270 7.87 -8.38 6.33
N TRP A 271 6.64 -8.13 6.80
CA TRP A 271 5.43 -8.23 5.97
C TRP A 271 4.66 -6.91 6.06
N HIS A 272 4.52 -6.24 4.92
CA HIS A 272 3.83 -4.96 4.80
C HIS A 272 2.30 -5.07 4.96
N GLY A 273 1.67 -3.91 5.10
CA GLY A 273 0.22 -3.77 5.19
C GLY A 273 -0.48 -3.68 3.84
N MET A 274 -1.79 -3.50 3.89
CA MET A 274 -2.63 -3.25 2.72
C MET A 274 -2.20 -1.97 1.98
N GLY A 275 -2.12 -2.02 0.65
CA GLY A 275 -1.80 -0.84 -0.16
C GLY A 275 -0.35 -0.35 -0.08
N ASP A 276 0.56 -1.17 0.46
CA ASP A 276 2.00 -0.93 0.44
C ASP A 276 2.71 -2.07 -0.31
N SER A 277 4.04 -2.02 -0.37
CA SER A 277 4.88 -3.05 -1.00
C SER A 277 6.14 -3.34 -0.17
N CYS A 278 6.84 -4.42 -0.52
CA CYS A 278 8.10 -4.82 0.10
C CYS A 278 9.13 -3.69 0.22
N CYS A 279 9.10 -2.74 -0.71
CA CYS A 279 10.29 -2.01 -1.12
C CYS A 279 10.05 -0.50 -1.29
N ASN A 280 8.91 0.02 -0.83
CA ASN A 280 8.63 1.45 -0.84
C ASN A 280 9.63 2.21 0.06
N PRO A 281 10.46 3.13 -0.47
CA PRO A 281 11.49 3.83 0.31
C PRO A 281 10.95 4.60 1.51
N LEU A 282 9.72 5.12 1.42
CA LEU A 282 9.12 5.92 2.50
C LEU A 282 8.46 5.06 3.59
N SER A 283 8.22 3.77 3.33
CA SER A 283 7.56 2.84 4.26
C SER A 283 8.45 1.66 4.61
N MET A 284 8.30 0.49 3.97
CA MET A 284 9.09 -0.69 4.32
C MET A 284 10.60 -0.52 4.08
N GLY A 285 10.99 0.29 3.10
CA GLY A 285 12.38 0.67 2.86
C GLY A 285 12.99 1.42 4.05
N SER A 286 12.29 2.44 4.56
CA SER A 286 12.77 3.21 5.72
C SER A 286 12.87 2.34 6.99
N ILE A 287 11.90 1.46 7.22
CA ILE A 287 11.94 0.48 8.33
C ILE A 287 13.13 -0.47 8.19
N LYS A 288 13.37 -0.99 6.98
CA LYS A 288 14.50 -1.87 6.70
C LYS A 288 15.82 -1.16 6.99
N ASP A 289 16.00 0.04 6.46
CA ASP A 289 17.21 0.84 6.65
C ASP A 289 17.44 1.16 8.13
N LEU A 290 16.36 1.48 8.87
CA LEU A 290 16.41 1.72 10.31
C LEU A 290 16.90 0.48 11.07
N ILE A 291 16.40 -0.72 10.75
CA ILE A 291 16.82 -1.98 11.36
C ILE A 291 18.30 -2.27 11.04
N GLU A 292 18.70 -2.14 9.77
CA GLU A 292 20.08 -2.40 9.33
C GLU A 292 21.08 -1.41 9.97
N LYS A 293 20.68 -0.16 10.16
CA LYS A 293 21.48 0.87 10.87
C LYS A 293 21.65 0.54 12.35
N GLN A 294 20.61 0.00 13.00
CA GLN A 294 20.62 -0.28 14.44
C GLN A 294 21.24 -1.64 14.79
N ILE A 295 21.27 -2.59 13.84
CA ILE A 295 21.82 -3.93 14.03
C ILE A 295 22.83 -4.22 12.89
N PRO A 296 24.10 -3.81 13.03
CA PRO A 296 25.09 -3.98 11.98
C PRO A 296 25.27 -5.44 11.58
N GLY A 297 25.12 -5.71 10.27
CA GLY A 297 25.28 -7.06 9.70
C GLY A 297 24.02 -7.93 9.71
N VAL A 298 22.89 -7.42 10.21
CA VAL A 298 21.60 -8.11 10.14
C VAL A 298 21.16 -8.33 8.71
N TYR A 299 20.56 -9.49 8.44
CA TYR A 299 19.88 -9.75 7.19
C TYR A 299 18.39 -9.42 7.34
N VAL A 300 17.90 -8.43 6.59
CA VAL A 300 16.47 -8.08 6.56
C VAL A 300 15.85 -8.50 5.24
N HIS A 301 14.83 -9.34 5.31
CA HIS A 301 14.06 -9.82 4.17
C HIS A 301 12.64 -9.23 4.23
N SER A 302 12.37 -8.22 3.40
CA SER A 302 11.02 -7.69 3.21
C SER A 302 10.30 -8.52 2.16
N LEU A 303 9.19 -9.16 2.52
CA LEU A 303 8.46 -10.08 1.67
C LEU A 303 7.83 -9.35 0.48
N GLU A 304 7.98 -9.92 -0.71
CA GLU A 304 7.33 -9.49 -1.95
C GLU A 304 6.43 -10.64 -2.44
N ILE A 305 5.12 -10.40 -2.55
CA ILE A 305 4.11 -11.36 -2.97
C ILE A 305 3.73 -11.09 -4.42
N GLY A 306 4.51 -11.63 -5.33
CA GLY A 306 4.29 -11.46 -6.77
C GLY A 306 5.61 -11.46 -7.52
N SER A 307 5.56 -11.00 -8.76
CA SER A 307 6.72 -10.83 -9.63
C SER A 307 7.15 -9.37 -9.81
N SER A 308 6.41 -8.44 -9.22
CA SER A 308 6.70 -7.01 -9.23
C SER A 308 6.05 -6.27 -8.05
N ILE A 309 6.57 -5.09 -7.72
CA ILE A 309 6.04 -4.16 -6.69
C ILE A 309 4.55 -3.84 -6.89
N VAL A 310 4.09 -3.72 -8.14
CA VAL A 310 2.67 -3.44 -8.43
C VAL A 310 1.81 -4.65 -8.10
N GLU A 311 2.24 -5.83 -8.53
CA GLU A 311 1.56 -7.08 -8.22
C GLU A 311 1.55 -7.35 -6.72
N ASP A 312 2.62 -7.02 -6.01
CA ASP A 312 2.73 -7.09 -4.54
C ASP A 312 1.66 -6.23 -3.84
N MET A 313 1.54 -4.97 -4.27
CA MET A 313 0.52 -4.05 -3.77
C MET A 313 -0.92 -4.52 -4.08
N GLU A 314 -1.18 -4.97 -5.32
CA GLU A 314 -2.49 -5.48 -5.74
C GLU A 314 -2.87 -6.77 -5.01
N ASN A 315 -1.90 -7.67 -4.81
CA ASN A 315 -2.10 -8.92 -4.08
C ASN A 315 -2.43 -8.65 -2.60
N GLY A 316 -1.98 -7.53 -2.04
CA GLY A 316 -2.43 -7.03 -0.74
C GLY A 316 -3.96 -6.80 -0.63
N PHE A 317 -4.67 -6.70 -1.75
CA PHE A 317 -6.14 -6.61 -1.82
C PHE A 317 -6.82 -7.84 -2.41
N LEU A 318 -6.21 -8.46 -3.42
CA LEU A 318 -6.94 -9.37 -4.32
C LEU A 318 -6.48 -10.84 -4.28
N MET A 319 -5.30 -11.12 -3.73
CA MET A 319 -4.79 -12.49 -3.68
C MET A 319 -5.29 -13.20 -2.42
N ASN A 320 -5.81 -14.42 -2.58
CA ASN A 320 -6.28 -15.21 -1.45
C ASN A 320 -5.21 -15.31 -0.34
N VAL A 321 -5.56 -15.01 0.91
CA VAL A 321 -4.57 -14.91 2.00
C VAL A 321 -3.95 -16.28 2.30
N ASN A 322 -4.71 -17.37 2.16
CA ASN A 322 -4.15 -18.71 2.33
C ASN A 322 -3.06 -19.00 1.29
N ASP A 323 -3.28 -18.59 0.03
CA ASP A 323 -2.28 -18.73 -1.03
C ASP A 323 -1.06 -17.82 -0.77
N GLN A 324 -1.27 -16.60 -0.26
CA GLN A 324 -0.16 -15.72 0.13
C GLN A 324 0.70 -16.38 1.21
N VAL A 325 0.09 -16.93 2.26
CA VAL A 325 0.80 -17.66 3.33
C VAL A 325 1.58 -18.84 2.76
N ASP A 326 1.01 -19.61 1.82
CA ASP A 326 1.70 -20.72 1.18
C ASP A 326 2.90 -20.28 0.33
N VAL A 327 2.78 -19.14 -0.38
CA VAL A 327 3.90 -18.54 -1.11
C VAL A 327 5.01 -18.12 -0.14
N VAL A 328 4.66 -17.42 0.94
CA VAL A 328 5.62 -16.98 1.96
C VAL A 328 6.31 -18.17 2.62
N CYS A 329 5.57 -19.20 3.04
CA CYS A 329 6.17 -20.40 3.62
C CYS A 329 7.20 -21.05 2.67
N LYS A 330 6.99 -21.01 1.34
CA LYS A 330 7.97 -21.49 0.35
C LYS A 330 9.17 -20.55 0.22
N GLN A 331 8.95 -19.24 0.18
CA GLN A 331 10.03 -18.25 0.15
C GLN A 331 10.96 -18.41 1.36
N LEU A 332 10.38 -18.50 2.57
CA LEU A 332 11.14 -18.64 3.81
C LEU A 332 11.94 -19.95 3.88
N ASN A 333 11.38 -21.06 3.38
CA ASN A 333 12.10 -22.35 3.33
C ASN A 333 13.25 -22.36 2.31
N ASN A 334 13.14 -21.58 1.23
CA ASN A 334 14.16 -21.51 0.19
C ASN A 334 15.31 -20.56 0.56
N ASP A 335 15.09 -19.63 1.50
CA ASP A 335 16.13 -18.71 1.96
C ASP A 335 17.05 -19.37 3.00
N THR A 336 18.22 -19.81 2.53
CA THR A 336 19.25 -20.43 3.39
C THR A 336 19.71 -19.58 4.57
N LYS A 337 19.56 -18.24 4.51
CA LYS A 337 19.94 -17.37 5.63
C LYS A 337 18.95 -17.47 6.79
N LEU A 338 17.71 -17.87 6.52
CA LEU A 338 16.65 -18.01 7.52
C LEU A 338 16.61 -19.40 8.15
N ALA A 339 17.38 -20.36 7.63
CA ALA A 339 17.33 -21.77 8.04
C ALA A 339 17.58 -22.01 9.54
N SER A 340 18.37 -21.14 10.19
CA SER A 340 18.66 -21.22 11.63
C SER A 340 17.61 -20.51 12.50
N GLY A 341 16.58 -19.93 11.89
CA GLY A 341 15.51 -19.16 12.52
C GLY A 341 15.61 -17.67 12.28
N TYR A 342 14.50 -16.97 12.51
CA TYR A 342 14.33 -15.55 12.19
C TYR A 342 13.37 -14.84 13.14
N ASN A 343 13.50 -13.53 13.28
CA ASN A 343 12.50 -12.66 13.87
C ASN A 343 11.57 -12.12 12.77
N SER A 344 10.35 -11.74 13.10
CA SER A 344 9.41 -11.19 12.13
C SER A 344 8.67 -9.96 12.65
N VAL A 345 8.41 -9.02 11.75
CA VAL A 345 7.64 -7.80 12.03
C VAL A 345 6.57 -7.66 10.95
N GLY A 346 5.30 -7.69 11.36
CA GLY A 346 4.15 -7.50 10.48
C GLY A 346 3.48 -6.16 10.72
N PHE A 347 3.20 -5.43 9.66
CA PHE A 347 2.54 -4.12 9.72
C PHE A 347 1.08 -4.23 9.26
N SER A 348 0.15 -3.69 10.05
CA SER A 348 -1.29 -3.79 9.79
C SER A 348 -1.69 -5.24 9.47
N GLN A 349 -2.32 -5.52 8.33
CA GLN A 349 -2.74 -6.88 7.98
C GLN A 349 -1.59 -7.93 7.94
N GLY A 350 -0.35 -7.49 7.69
CA GLY A 350 0.84 -8.35 7.74
C GLY A 350 1.08 -8.98 9.11
N GLY A 351 0.54 -8.40 10.20
CA GLY A 351 0.59 -8.94 11.55
C GLY A 351 -0.15 -10.28 11.67
N GLN A 352 -1.42 -10.35 11.27
CA GLN A 352 -2.17 -11.62 11.28
C GLN A 352 -1.69 -12.60 10.21
N PHE A 353 -1.08 -12.13 9.12
CA PHE A 353 -0.52 -13.01 8.09
C PHE A 353 0.74 -13.73 8.58
N LEU A 354 1.67 -13.01 9.23
CA LEU A 354 2.83 -13.63 9.88
C LEU A 354 2.43 -14.54 11.05
N ARG A 355 1.33 -14.23 11.77
CA ARG A 355 0.76 -15.16 12.74
C ARG A 355 0.29 -16.45 12.08
N ALA A 356 -0.37 -16.37 10.92
CA ALA A 356 -0.76 -17.55 10.15
C ALA A 356 0.47 -18.37 9.71
N VAL A 357 1.55 -17.73 9.26
CA VAL A 357 2.85 -18.38 8.98
C VAL A 357 3.37 -19.12 10.21
N ALA A 358 3.40 -18.46 11.37
CA ALA A 358 3.85 -19.07 12.63
C ALA A 358 3.02 -20.32 12.99
N GLN A 359 1.71 -20.29 12.76
CA GLN A 359 0.80 -21.41 13.01
C GLN A 359 0.94 -22.55 12.00
N ARG A 360 1.12 -22.24 10.70
CA ARG A 360 1.01 -23.19 9.58
C ARG A 360 2.33 -23.77 9.13
N CYS A 361 3.41 -23.00 9.13
CA CYS A 361 4.73 -23.46 8.67
C CYS A 361 5.82 -23.18 9.74
N PRO A 362 6.02 -24.09 10.71
CA PRO A 362 6.96 -23.89 11.82
C PRO A 362 8.44 -24.04 11.44
N SER A 363 8.75 -24.25 10.15
CA SER A 363 10.10 -24.38 9.62
C SER A 363 10.25 -23.44 8.41
N PRO A 364 11.30 -22.59 8.36
CA PRO A 364 12.28 -22.34 9.43
C PRO A 364 11.63 -21.75 10.71
N PRO A 365 12.27 -21.86 11.88
CA PRO A 365 11.64 -21.47 13.15
C PRO A 365 11.56 -19.95 13.30
N MET A 366 10.34 -19.43 13.44
CA MET A 366 10.11 -18.05 13.85
C MET A 366 10.37 -17.89 15.36
N PHE A 367 11.22 -16.94 15.76
CA PHE A 367 11.57 -16.67 17.14
C PHE A 367 10.65 -15.63 17.77
N ASN A 368 10.68 -14.40 17.26
CA ASN A 368 9.82 -13.32 17.74
C ASN A 368 8.86 -12.91 16.64
N LEU A 369 7.58 -12.72 16.99
CA LEU A 369 6.58 -12.12 16.13
C LEU A 369 6.16 -10.77 16.74
N ILE A 370 6.43 -9.70 16.02
CA ILE A 370 6.00 -8.35 16.38
C ILE A 370 4.88 -7.94 15.41
N SER A 371 3.68 -7.75 15.94
CA SER A 371 2.52 -7.27 15.20
C SER A 371 2.36 -5.77 15.47
N VAL A 372 2.53 -4.95 14.44
CA VAL A 372 2.41 -3.49 14.52
C VAL A 372 1.05 -3.08 13.96
N GLY A 373 0.07 -2.89 14.84
CA GLY A 373 -1.30 -2.52 14.46
C GLY A 373 -2.07 -3.61 13.70
N GLY A 374 -1.76 -4.90 13.91
CA GLY A 374 -2.39 -6.00 13.17
C GLY A 374 -3.72 -6.48 13.76
N GLN A 375 -4.69 -6.81 12.89
CA GLN A 375 -6.09 -7.04 13.28
C GLN A 375 -6.36 -8.51 13.61
N HIS A 376 -5.93 -8.95 14.79
CA HIS A 376 -5.92 -10.38 15.12
C HIS A 376 -7.30 -11.00 15.37
N GLN A 377 -8.32 -10.20 15.68
CA GLN A 377 -9.72 -10.60 15.69
C GLN A 377 -10.48 -10.14 14.45
N GLY A 378 -9.80 -9.64 13.42
CA GLY A 378 -10.43 -9.09 12.23
C GLY A 378 -10.97 -7.68 12.44
N VAL A 379 -11.84 -7.25 11.55
CA VAL A 379 -12.48 -5.92 11.57
C VAL A 379 -13.98 -6.03 11.30
N TYR A 380 -14.74 -5.09 11.87
CA TYR A 380 -16.16 -4.89 11.65
C TYR A 380 -16.49 -3.42 11.37
N GLY A 381 -15.67 -2.83 10.51
CA GLY A 381 -15.79 -1.44 10.11
C GLY A 381 -14.64 -1.11 9.20
N PHE A 382 -14.89 -0.27 8.21
CA PHE A 382 -13.84 0.22 7.33
C PHE A 382 -13.93 1.75 7.28
N PRO A 383 -13.29 2.45 8.22
CA PRO A 383 -13.16 3.89 8.15
C PRO A 383 -12.14 4.28 7.06
N ARG A 384 -12.32 5.48 6.51
CA ARG A 384 -11.47 6.20 5.53
C ARG A 384 -10.23 5.46 5.00
N CYS A 385 -10.21 5.22 3.70
CA CYS A 385 -9.07 4.72 2.94
C CYS A 385 -7.84 5.65 2.97
N PRO A 386 -6.68 5.24 3.50
CA PRO A 386 -5.43 5.97 3.39
C PRO A 386 -4.71 5.60 2.08
N GLY A 387 -4.04 6.58 1.48
CA GLY A 387 -3.27 6.41 0.23
C GLY A 387 -4.05 6.72 -1.06
N ASP A 388 -3.33 6.86 -2.18
CA ASP A 388 -3.86 7.36 -3.46
C ASP A 388 -4.93 6.52 -4.13
N ASN A 389 -5.01 5.23 -3.80
CA ASN A 389 -5.92 4.33 -4.48
C ASN A 389 -7.32 4.37 -3.84
N ILE A 390 -7.89 5.57 -3.81
CA ILE A 390 -9.22 5.88 -3.26
C ILE A 390 -10.30 5.05 -3.97
N THR A 391 -10.12 4.71 -5.25
CA THR A 391 -11.08 3.94 -6.04
C THR A 391 -11.16 2.48 -5.61
N LEU A 392 -10.03 1.77 -5.52
CA LEU A 392 -10.02 0.36 -5.10
C LEU A 392 -10.48 0.20 -3.66
N CYS A 393 -10.02 1.08 -2.79
CA CYS A 393 -10.39 1.02 -1.39
C CYS A 393 -11.87 1.38 -1.13
N ASN A 394 -12.43 2.36 -1.86
CA ASN A 394 -13.88 2.61 -1.81
C ASN A 394 -14.68 1.43 -2.37
N PHE A 395 -14.20 0.78 -3.43
CA PHE A 395 -14.83 -0.43 -3.98
C PHE A 395 -14.85 -1.56 -2.93
N VAL A 396 -13.73 -1.81 -2.24
CA VAL A 396 -13.65 -2.78 -1.14
C VAL A 396 -14.66 -2.44 -0.05
N ARG A 397 -14.73 -1.18 0.37
CA ARG A 397 -15.70 -0.72 1.38
C ARG A 397 -17.15 -0.94 0.93
N GLU A 398 -17.50 -0.60 -0.31
CA GLU A 398 -18.86 -0.80 -0.84
C GLU A 398 -19.21 -2.29 -0.95
N MET A 399 -18.26 -3.13 -1.35
CA MET A 399 -18.45 -4.58 -1.43
C MET A 399 -18.62 -5.23 -0.05
N LEU A 400 -17.86 -4.81 0.96
CA LEU A 400 -18.01 -5.28 2.32
C LEU A 400 -19.36 -4.85 2.92
N ASN A 401 -19.82 -3.64 2.63
CA ASN A 401 -21.14 -3.12 3.05
C ASN A 401 -22.31 -3.82 2.33
N TYR A 402 -22.14 -4.22 1.07
CA TYR A 402 -23.11 -5.04 0.34
C TYR A 402 -23.16 -6.47 0.90
N GLY A 403 -22.05 -6.91 1.49
CA GLY A 403 -21.95 -8.03 2.42
C GLY A 403 -20.77 -8.94 2.08
N ALA A 404 -19.76 -8.94 2.96
CA ALA A 404 -18.51 -9.71 2.81
C ALA A 404 -18.73 -11.21 2.49
N TYR A 405 -19.86 -11.77 2.94
CA TYR A 405 -20.20 -13.18 2.82
C TYR A 405 -21.38 -13.50 1.90
N THR A 406 -21.86 -12.51 1.13
CA THR A 406 -23.03 -12.65 0.27
C THR A 406 -22.74 -13.41 -1.03
N SER A 407 -21.48 -13.42 -1.48
CA SER A 407 -21.04 -14.11 -2.68
C SER A 407 -19.70 -14.81 -2.46
N VAL A 408 -19.58 -16.03 -2.99
CA VAL A 408 -18.33 -16.82 -2.97
C VAL A 408 -17.17 -16.06 -3.58
N TYR A 409 -17.44 -15.24 -4.60
CA TYR A 409 -16.40 -14.46 -5.25
C TYR A 409 -15.76 -13.42 -4.31
N VAL A 410 -16.55 -12.83 -3.40
CA VAL A 410 -16.11 -11.75 -2.52
C VAL A 410 -15.16 -12.27 -1.44
N PHE A 411 -15.53 -13.30 -0.70
CA PHE A 411 -14.66 -13.81 0.37
C PHE A 411 -13.48 -14.67 -0.11
N VAL A 412 -13.42 -15.04 -1.40
CA VAL A 412 -12.29 -15.81 -1.97
C VAL A 412 -11.28 -14.90 -2.69
N SER A 413 -11.74 -13.78 -3.26
CA SER A 413 -10.93 -12.90 -4.09
C SER A 413 -10.60 -11.56 -3.44
N LEU A 414 -11.06 -11.32 -2.21
CA LEU A 414 -10.81 -10.07 -1.49
C LEU A 414 -10.22 -10.33 -0.12
N VAL A 415 -8.98 -9.89 0.06
CA VAL A 415 -8.18 -10.07 1.27
C VAL A 415 -8.91 -9.53 2.50
N GLN A 416 -9.52 -8.35 2.40
CA GLN A 416 -10.21 -7.72 3.52
C GLN A 416 -11.46 -8.52 3.95
N ALA A 417 -12.12 -9.23 3.02
CA ALA A 417 -13.27 -10.08 3.35
C ALA A 417 -12.86 -11.35 4.10
N GLU A 418 -11.62 -11.81 3.94
CA GLU A 418 -11.10 -13.02 4.58
C GLU A 418 -10.87 -12.85 6.09
N TYR A 419 -10.69 -11.61 6.54
CA TYR A 419 -10.62 -11.22 7.96
C TYR A 419 -11.69 -10.20 8.37
N TRP A 420 -12.73 -10.02 7.56
CA TRP A 420 -13.97 -9.44 8.06
C TRP A 420 -14.52 -10.33 9.16
N HIS A 421 -15.08 -9.75 10.21
CA HIS A 421 -15.64 -10.50 11.34
C HIS A 421 -16.92 -9.80 11.77
N ASP A 422 -18.07 -10.38 11.43
CA ASP A 422 -19.37 -9.79 11.74
C ASP A 422 -19.85 -10.24 13.13
N PRO A 423 -19.82 -9.38 14.16
CA PRO A 423 -20.25 -9.74 15.49
C PRO A 423 -21.78 -9.83 15.59
N LEU A 424 -22.54 -9.27 14.63
CA LEU A 424 -24.00 -9.42 14.60
C LEU A 424 -24.42 -10.81 14.12
N ASN A 425 -23.61 -11.45 13.28
CA ASN A 425 -23.85 -12.77 12.72
C ASN A 425 -22.61 -13.68 12.81
N GLU A 426 -22.20 -13.97 14.04
CA GLU A 426 -21.07 -14.86 14.37
C GLU A 426 -21.15 -16.24 13.68
N GLU A 427 -22.34 -16.82 13.57
CA GLU A 427 -22.49 -18.13 12.95
C GLU A 427 -22.11 -18.10 11.45
N GLU A 428 -22.48 -17.03 10.75
CA GLU A 428 -22.11 -16.84 9.35
C GLU A 428 -20.61 -16.58 9.19
N TYR A 429 -20.01 -15.76 10.07
CA TYR A 429 -18.56 -15.56 10.14
C TYR A 429 -17.82 -16.89 10.31
N VAL A 430 -18.17 -17.67 11.33
CA VAL A 430 -17.52 -18.95 11.64
C VAL A 430 -17.67 -19.93 10.48
N GLN A 431 -18.81 -19.97 9.80
CA GLN A 431 -19.01 -20.88 8.67
C GLN A 431 -18.24 -20.45 7.41
N LYS A 432 -18.27 -19.17 7.07
CA LYS A 432 -17.84 -18.67 5.75
C LYS A 432 -16.44 -18.07 5.71
N SER A 433 -15.90 -17.53 6.80
CA SER A 433 -14.52 -17.01 6.81
C SER A 433 -13.54 -18.13 6.50
N ILE A 434 -12.77 -17.98 5.41
CA ILE A 434 -11.82 -19.01 4.94
C ILE A 434 -10.42 -18.86 5.52
N PHE A 435 -10.15 -17.76 6.23
CA PHE A 435 -8.84 -17.45 6.79
C PHE A 435 -8.93 -17.19 8.29
N LEU A 436 -9.59 -16.10 8.70
CA LEU A 436 -9.55 -15.65 10.09
C LEU A 436 -10.19 -16.67 11.05
N ALA A 437 -11.37 -17.20 10.73
CA ALA A 437 -12.03 -18.22 11.56
C ALA A 437 -11.23 -19.52 11.67
N ASP A 438 -10.40 -19.84 10.67
CA ASP A 438 -9.48 -20.98 10.70
C ASP A 438 -8.30 -20.71 11.66
N ILE A 439 -7.56 -19.62 11.45
CA ILE A 439 -6.40 -19.32 12.29
C ILE A 439 -6.77 -18.92 13.72
N ASN A 440 -8.03 -18.56 13.99
CA ASN A 440 -8.57 -18.31 15.34
C ASN A 440 -9.24 -19.54 15.97
N GLN A 441 -9.21 -20.71 15.30
CA GLN A 441 -9.69 -21.98 15.86
C GLN A 441 -11.20 -21.96 16.16
N GLU A 442 -11.97 -21.19 15.38
CA GLU A 442 -13.42 -21.04 15.57
C GLU A 442 -14.20 -22.19 14.92
N LYS A 443 -13.70 -22.71 13.80
CA LYS A 443 -14.30 -23.87 13.10
C LYS A 443 -13.94 -25.19 13.77
N VAL A 444 -12.64 -25.45 13.85
CA VAL A 444 -12.05 -26.70 14.37
C VAL A 444 -10.81 -26.33 15.16
N VAL A 445 -10.66 -26.91 16.34
CA VAL A 445 -9.45 -26.71 17.16
C VAL A 445 -8.32 -27.57 16.57
N ASN A 446 -7.39 -26.93 15.88
CA ASN A 446 -6.20 -27.57 15.33
C ASN A 446 -5.04 -27.55 16.36
N PRO A 447 -4.63 -28.70 16.95
CA PRO A 447 -3.58 -28.72 17.98
C PRO A 447 -2.24 -28.17 17.48
N SER A 448 -1.92 -28.41 16.21
CA SER A 448 -0.65 -27.97 15.61
C SER A 448 -0.53 -26.45 15.58
N TYR A 449 -1.62 -25.71 15.37
CA TYR A 449 -1.59 -24.24 15.36
C TYR A 449 -1.17 -23.70 16.73
N ARG A 450 -1.77 -24.24 17.79
CA ARG A 450 -1.41 -23.92 19.17
C ARG A 450 0.04 -24.28 19.48
N GLU A 451 0.44 -25.51 19.15
CA GLU A 451 1.81 -25.99 19.41
C GLU A 451 2.86 -25.16 18.68
N ASN A 452 2.58 -24.77 17.44
CA ASN A 452 3.49 -23.97 16.63
C ASN A 452 3.57 -22.53 17.14
N LEU A 453 2.45 -21.89 17.49
CA LEU A 453 2.47 -20.54 18.06
C LEU A 453 3.21 -20.50 19.41
N LEU A 454 3.11 -21.56 20.21
CA LEU A 454 3.85 -21.69 21.47
C LEU A 454 5.37 -21.83 21.30
N LYS A 455 5.89 -22.09 20.10
CA LYS A 455 7.34 -22.11 19.81
C LYS A 455 7.94 -20.71 19.75
N LEU A 456 7.13 -19.66 19.61
CA LEU A 456 7.61 -18.29 19.67
C LEU A 456 8.29 -18.01 21.01
N LYS A 457 9.44 -17.36 20.97
CA LYS A 457 10.10 -16.76 22.13
C LYS A 457 9.29 -15.57 22.63
N ASN A 458 8.80 -14.72 21.73
CA ASN A 458 7.94 -13.59 22.08
C ASN A 458 6.87 -13.35 21.00
N LEU A 459 5.67 -12.99 21.45
CA LEU A 459 4.61 -12.39 20.66
C LEU A 459 4.39 -10.97 21.22
N ALA A 460 4.74 -9.95 20.44
CA ALA A 460 4.52 -8.55 20.82
C ALA A 460 3.41 -7.95 19.96
N LEU A 461 2.41 -7.35 20.62
CA LEU A 461 1.24 -6.75 20.01
C LEU A 461 1.27 -5.24 20.26
N VAL A 462 1.41 -4.44 19.22
CA VAL A 462 1.40 -2.98 19.30
C VAL A 462 0.01 -2.48 18.94
N MET A 463 -0.60 -1.69 19.83
CA MET A 463 -1.86 -1.01 19.61
C MET A 463 -1.68 0.51 19.44
N PHE A 464 -2.33 1.11 18.46
CA PHE A 464 -2.41 2.56 18.29
C PHE A 464 -3.63 3.11 19.05
N LEU A 465 -3.40 3.98 20.04
CA LEU A 465 -4.48 4.43 20.93
C LEU A 465 -5.49 5.34 20.24
N GLN A 466 -5.07 6.02 19.17
CA GLN A 466 -5.89 6.93 18.37
C GLN A 466 -6.13 6.36 16.97
N ASP A 467 -6.07 5.03 16.81
CA ASP A 467 -6.26 4.36 15.53
C ASP A 467 -7.64 4.70 14.94
N THR A 468 -7.62 5.29 13.74
CA THR A 468 -8.81 5.63 12.97
C THR A 468 -9.04 4.67 11.79
N MET A 469 -8.19 3.65 11.62
CA MET A 469 -8.21 2.70 10.52
C MET A 469 -8.76 1.34 10.93
N VAL A 470 -8.38 0.83 12.10
CA VAL A 470 -8.80 -0.47 12.61
C VAL A 470 -10.05 -0.31 13.46
N ASP A 471 -11.14 -0.96 13.04
CA ASP A 471 -12.42 -0.93 13.76
C ASP A 471 -12.87 -2.38 14.09
N PRO A 472 -12.88 -2.78 15.39
CA PRO A 472 -12.43 -2.01 16.55
C PRO A 472 -10.91 -2.08 16.72
N LYS A 473 -10.27 -0.99 17.16
CA LYS A 473 -8.82 -0.92 17.39
C LYS A 473 -8.32 -1.96 18.40
N GLU A 474 -9.16 -2.41 19.32
CA GLU A 474 -8.83 -3.46 20.28
C GLU A 474 -8.51 -4.81 19.61
N SER A 475 -8.85 -4.99 18.34
CA SER A 475 -8.39 -6.12 17.51
C SER A 475 -6.87 -6.22 17.44
N GLU A 476 -6.16 -5.10 17.59
CA GLU A 476 -4.69 -5.03 17.68
C GLU A 476 -4.14 -5.80 18.89
N TRP A 477 -4.94 -5.93 19.94
CA TRP A 477 -4.65 -6.70 21.15
C TRP A 477 -5.57 -7.93 21.32
N PHE A 478 -6.08 -8.48 20.21
CA PHE A 478 -7.03 -9.62 20.20
C PHE A 478 -8.37 -9.37 20.93
N GLY A 479 -8.70 -8.13 21.29
CA GLY A 479 -10.05 -7.76 21.71
C GLY A 479 -10.98 -7.66 20.50
N PHE A 480 -12.29 -7.71 20.73
CA PHE A 480 -13.28 -7.52 19.66
C PHE A 480 -14.64 -7.09 20.22
N TYR A 481 -15.63 -6.85 19.36
CA TYR A 481 -17.00 -6.62 19.81
C TYR A 481 -17.58 -7.83 20.56
N VAL A 482 -18.40 -7.58 21.57
CA VAL A 482 -19.20 -8.63 22.21
C VAL A 482 -20.16 -9.25 21.18
N PRO A 483 -20.25 -10.59 21.05
CA PRO A 483 -21.17 -11.25 20.13
C PRO A 483 -22.62 -10.78 20.23
N GLY A 484 -23.26 -10.58 19.08
CA GLY A 484 -24.65 -10.13 18.92
C GLY A 484 -24.84 -8.61 18.82
N GLN A 485 -23.76 -7.83 18.86
CA GLN A 485 -23.79 -6.36 18.82
C GLN A 485 -22.45 -5.78 18.32
N ALA A 486 -22.38 -4.46 18.06
CA ALA A 486 -21.21 -3.78 17.49
C ALA A 486 -20.87 -2.46 18.22
N LYS A 487 -20.89 -2.47 19.56
CA LYS A 487 -20.68 -1.29 20.40
C LYS A 487 -19.80 -1.57 21.61
N GLU A 488 -20.14 -2.57 22.42
CA GLU A 488 -19.37 -2.99 23.58
C GLU A 488 -18.19 -3.87 23.14
N ILE A 489 -17.02 -3.61 23.73
CA ILE A 489 -15.78 -4.33 23.44
C ILE A 489 -15.53 -5.39 24.51
N MET A 490 -15.27 -6.62 24.06
CA MET A 490 -14.79 -7.75 24.83
C MET A 490 -13.25 -7.81 24.74
N PRO A 491 -12.51 -7.64 25.84
CA PRO A 491 -11.06 -7.80 25.84
C PRO A 491 -10.67 -9.28 25.66
N LEU A 492 -9.46 -9.54 25.14
CA LEU A 492 -8.92 -10.90 24.92
C LEU A 492 -9.18 -11.83 26.10
N THR A 493 -8.94 -11.39 27.33
CA THR A 493 -9.06 -12.21 28.55
C THR A 493 -10.46 -12.77 28.83
N GLN A 494 -11.49 -12.22 28.19
CA GLN A 494 -12.89 -12.66 28.32
C GLN A 494 -13.35 -13.53 27.15
N THR A 495 -12.55 -13.64 26.08
CA THR A 495 -12.89 -14.41 24.88
C THR A 495 -12.75 -15.91 25.11
N LYS A 496 -13.47 -16.73 24.34
CA LYS A 496 -13.30 -18.19 24.32
C LYS A 496 -11.87 -18.60 23.95
N LEU A 497 -11.26 -17.85 23.03
CA LEU A 497 -9.87 -18.04 22.60
C LEU A 497 -8.88 -18.05 23.77
N TRP A 498 -9.10 -17.17 24.75
CA TRP A 498 -8.30 -17.09 25.98
C TRP A 498 -8.73 -18.09 27.05
N LEU A 499 -10.02 -18.15 27.37
CA LEU A 499 -10.54 -18.96 28.47
C LEU A 499 -10.31 -20.46 28.25
N GLU A 500 -10.34 -20.91 27.00
CA GLU A 500 -10.05 -22.29 26.61
C GLU A 500 -8.59 -22.48 26.12
N ASP A 501 -7.79 -21.41 26.12
CA ASP A 501 -6.39 -21.36 25.65
C ASP A 501 -6.19 -22.02 24.26
N ARG A 502 -7.13 -21.81 23.33
CA ARG A 502 -7.19 -22.53 22.04
C ARG A 502 -5.96 -22.31 21.16
N LEU A 503 -5.31 -21.15 21.29
CA LEU A 503 -4.07 -20.80 20.58
C LEU A 503 -2.82 -20.80 21.47
N GLY A 504 -2.95 -21.01 22.79
CA GLY A 504 -1.81 -20.91 23.70
C GLY A 504 -1.50 -19.49 24.18
N LEU A 505 -2.40 -18.52 23.94
CA LEU A 505 -2.20 -17.11 24.31
C LEU A 505 -2.10 -16.90 25.83
N GLN A 506 -2.93 -17.62 26.60
CA GLN A 506 -2.84 -17.58 28.07
C GLN A 506 -1.48 -18.13 28.50
N LYS A 507 -1.05 -19.24 27.91
CA LYS A 507 0.26 -19.84 28.22
C LYS A 507 1.43 -18.92 27.84
N LEU A 508 1.36 -18.20 26.72
CA LEU A 508 2.36 -17.20 26.35
C LEU A 508 2.42 -16.07 27.39
N ASN A 509 1.26 -15.58 27.82
CA ASN A 509 1.15 -14.55 28.85
C ASN A 509 1.73 -15.01 30.20
N ASP A 510 1.33 -16.19 30.68
CA ASP A 510 1.79 -16.74 31.96
C ASP A 510 3.30 -16.99 31.99
N THR A 511 3.92 -17.15 30.81
CA THR A 511 5.37 -17.34 30.67
C THR A 511 6.11 -16.03 30.35
N GLY A 512 5.43 -14.87 30.37
CA GLY A 512 6.03 -13.56 30.10
C GLY A 512 6.44 -13.35 28.64
N ARG A 513 5.86 -14.12 27.71
CA ARG A 513 6.18 -14.12 26.27
C ARG A 513 5.14 -13.39 25.42
N LEU A 514 3.99 -13.03 25.97
CA LEU A 514 3.00 -12.16 25.32
C LEU A 514 3.17 -10.73 25.83
N HIS A 515 3.42 -9.79 24.93
CA HIS A 515 3.70 -8.38 25.26
C HIS A 515 2.65 -7.48 24.63
N PHE A 516 2.08 -6.59 25.43
CA PHE A 516 1.13 -5.57 24.97
C PHE A 516 1.82 -4.20 25.02
N LEU A 517 2.02 -3.61 23.84
CA LEU A 517 2.66 -2.31 23.64
C LEU A 517 1.65 -1.33 23.07
N SER A 518 1.80 -0.04 23.35
CA SER A 518 0.92 0.99 22.80
C SER A 518 1.70 2.19 22.29
N SER A 519 1.18 2.83 21.23
CA SER A 519 1.61 4.14 20.76
C SER A 519 0.43 5.11 20.82
N ASP A 520 0.66 6.32 21.34
CA ASP A 520 -0.38 7.36 21.43
C ASP A 520 -0.47 8.16 20.12
N SER A 521 -0.91 7.47 19.08
CA SER A 521 -0.92 7.97 17.71
C SER A 521 -1.96 7.21 16.88
N ASP A 522 -2.14 7.67 15.64
CA ASP A 522 -2.99 7.03 14.63
C ASP A 522 -2.27 5.84 13.96
N HIS A 523 -2.99 5.10 13.12
CA HIS A 523 -2.55 3.84 12.51
C HIS A 523 -1.17 3.93 11.87
N LEU A 524 -0.26 3.04 12.30
CA LEU A 524 1.13 2.95 11.83
C LEU A 524 1.95 4.25 11.95
N ARG A 525 1.46 5.25 12.70
CA ARG A 525 2.24 6.46 12.99
C ARG A 525 3.05 6.22 14.26
N PHE A 526 4.36 6.22 14.16
CA PHE A 526 5.25 6.18 15.31
C PHE A 526 6.56 6.87 14.95
N THR A 527 7.34 7.28 15.95
CA THR A 527 8.66 7.86 15.72
C THR A 527 9.71 6.76 15.65
N ASP A 528 10.82 7.03 14.94
CA ASP A 528 11.99 6.15 14.92
C ASP A 528 12.45 5.79 16.33
N THR A 529 12.49 6.78 17.22
CA THR A 529 12.91 6.58 18.62
C THR A 529 12.00 5.58 19.32
N TRP A 530 10.68 5.72 19.16
CA TRP A 530 9.72 4.79 19.73
C TRP A 530 9.92 3.37 19.20
N PHE A 531 10.11 3.22 17.88
CA PHE A 531 10.31 1.91 17.25
C PHE A 531 11.64 1.27 17.66
N ILE A 532 12.71 2.05 17.74
CA ILE A 532 14.02 1.59 18.23
C ILE A 532 13.88 1.05 19.67
N ASP A 533 13.28 1.83 20.56
CA ASP A 533 13.23 1.49 21.98
C ASP A 533 12.25 0.38 22.32
N ASN A 534 11.13 0.30 21.60
CA ASN A 534 10.06 -0.64 21.92
C ASN A 534 10.05 -1.89 21.04
N VAL A 535 10.63 -1.85 19.84
CA VAL A 535 10.68 -2.99 18.93
C VAL A 535 12.10 -3.50 18.77
N ILE A 536 13.01 -2.69 18.24
CA ILE A 536 14.35 -3.15 17.84
C ILE A 536 15.15 -3.61 19.07
N ASN A 537 15.28 -2.74 20.08
CA ASN A 537 16.10 -3.00 21.27
C ASN A 537 15.55 -4.12 22.16
N LYS A 538 14.23 -4.37 22.11
CA LYS A 538 13.58 -5.37 22.97
C LYS A 538 13.48 -6.76 22.33
N PHE A 539 13.30 -6.82 21.01
CA PHE A 539 12.95 -8.08 20.34
C PHE A 539 13.83 -8.44 19.14
N LEU A 540 14.60 -7.51 18.55
CA LEU A 540 15.37 -7.79 17.35
C LEU A 540 16.89 -7.90 17.58
N LYS A 541 17.40 -7.21 18.60
CA LYS A 541 18.78 -7.37 19.12
C LYS A 541 18.86 -8.54 20.08
#